data_AF-A0A132NAT3-F1
#
_entry.id   AF-A0A132NAT3-F1
#
_cell.length_a   1.000
_cell.length_b   1.000
_cell.length_c   1.000
_cell.angle_alpha   90.00
_cell.angle_beta   90.00
_cell.angle_gamma   90.00
#
_symmetry.space_group_name_H-M   'P 1'
#
loop_
_entity.id
_entity.type
_entity.pdbx_description
1 polymer ?
#
loop_
_entity_poly.entity_id
_entity_poly.type
_entity_poly.pdbx_seq_one_letter_code
_entity_poly.pdbx_strand_id
1 'polypeptide(L)'
;MDIGTVVQLAAATEPGSDGAWPALVLAALGYAVSYAISIRLHPYRPCRRCGESGKHRGAIFTRSFRDCRRCGGTGRELRLFARER
;
A
#
# COMPACT_ATOMS: atom_id res chain seq x y z
N MET A 1 21.97 8.65 -9.65
CA MET A 1 21.08 7.77 -10.45
C MET A 1 19.69 8.33 -10.29
N ASP A 2 19.31 9.21 -11.22
CA ASP A 2 18.09 10.01 -11.12
C ASP A 2 16.91 9.27 -11.76
N ILE A 3 15.70 9.48 -11.23
CA ILE A 3 14.47 8.83 -11.73
C ILE A 3 14.22 9.25 -13.20
N GLY A 4 14.70 10.42 -13.62
CA GLY A 4 14.62 10.85 -15.01
C GLY A 4 15.30 9.89 -16.00
N THR A 5 16.44 9.30 -15.62
CA THR A 5 17.20 8.41 -16.53
C THR A 5 16.49 7.08 -16.79
N VAL A 6 15.73 6.55 -15.80
CA VAL A 6 14.94 5.32 -15.99
C VAL A 6 13.69 5.53 -16.85
N VAL A 7 13.08 6.72 -16.79
CA VAL A 7 11.92 7.08 -17.63
C VAL A 7 12.35 7.27 -19.08
N GLN A 8 13.52 7.89 -19.32
CA GLN A 8 14.05 8.12 -20.67
C GLN A 8 14.30 6.81 -21.45
N LEU A 9 14.73 5.72 -20.78
CA LEU A 9 14.93 4.42 -21.43
C LEU A 9 13.61 3.75 -21.85
N ALA A 10 12.51 3.99 -21.14
CA ALA A 10 11.22 3.39 -21.44
C ALA A 10 10.53 4.02 -22.67
N ALA A 11 10.86 5.27 -23.00
CA ALA A 11 10.26 5.99 -24.14
C ALA A 11 10.96 5.72 -25.48
N ALA A 12 12.13 5.07 -25.48
CA ALA A 12 12.90 4.77 -26.69
C ALA A 12 12.54 3.41 -27.33
N THR A 13 11.59 2.65 -26.78
CA THR A 13 11.09 1.43 -27.43
C THR A 13 10.05 1.78 -28.47
N GLU A 14 10.49 1.90 -29.72
CA GLU A 14 9.62 1.92 -30.90
C GLU A 14 8.92 0.55 -30.97
N PRO A 15 7.58 0.45 -30.91
CA PRO A 15 6.88 -0.82 -31.05
C PRO A 15 6.91 -1.27 -32.52
N GLY A 16 8.07 -1.70 -33.00
CA GLY A 16 8.19 -2.51 -34.20
C GLY A 16 7.54 -3.87 -33.95
N SER A 17 6.72 -4.34 -34.88
CA SER A 17 5.81 -5.49 -34.74
C SER A 17 6.45 -6.86 -34.47
N ASP A 18 7.77 -6.93 -34.32
CA ASP A 18 8.52 -8.18 -34.32
C ASP A 18 9.16 -8.41 -32.95
N GLY A 19 8.31 -8.54 -31.93
CA GLY A 19 8.75 -8.82 -30.56
C GLY A 19 8.36 -7.75 -29.55
N ALA A 20 7.08 -7.38 -29.48
CA ALA A 20 6.51 -6.55 -28.41
C ALA A 20 6.35 -7.31 -27.06
N TRP A 21 6.44 -8.64 -27.08
CA TRP A 21 6.30 -9.49 -25.89
C TRP A 21 7.34 -9.27 -24.77
N PRO A 22 8.65 -9.02 -25.04
CA PRO A 22 9.63 -8.79 -23.98
C PRO A 22 9.39 -7.43 -23.31
N ALA A 23 8.91 -6.41 -24.05
CA ALA A 23 8.51 -5.14 -23.46
C ALA A 23 7.33 -5.31 -22.50
N LEU A 24 6.33 -6.12 -22.87
CA LEU A 24 5.21 -6.45 -22.00
C LEU A 24 5.64 -7.23 -20.74
N VAL A 25 6.58 -8.17 -20.87
CA VAL A 25 7.14 -8.92 -19.73
C VAL A 25 7.86 -7.98 -18.76
N LEU A 26 8.69 -7.07 -19.27
CA LEU A 26 9.39 -6.09 -18.44
C LEU A 26 8.41 -5.13 -17.74
N ALA A 27 7.38 -4.66 -18.44
CA ALA A 27 6.34 -3.83 -17.85
C ALA A 27 5.56 -4.57 -16.74
N ALA A 28 5.19 -5.83 -16.97
CA ALA A 28 4.50 -6.66 -15.98
C ALA A 28 5.39 -6.91 -14.74
N LEU A 29 6.69 -7.16 -14.95
CA LEU A 29 7.64 -7.33 -13.84
C LEU A 29 7.79 -6.04 -13.03
N GLY A 30 7.95 -4.90 -13.68
CA GLY A 30 8.01 -3.59 -13.02
C GLY A 30 6.74 -3.28 -12.21
N TYR A 31 5.58 -3.59 -12.78
CA TYR A 31 4.30 -3.47 -12.08
C TYR A 31 4.23 -4.39 -10.85
N ALA A 32 4.62 -5.66 -10.99
CA ALA A 32 4.62 -6.61 -9.87
C ALA A 32 5.55 -6.17 -8.72
N VAL A 33 6.75 -5.67 -9.03
CA VAL A 33 7.71 -5.18 -8.04
C VAL A 33 7.17 -3.93 -7.31
N SER A 34 6.69 -2.94 -8.07
CA SER A 34 6.12 -1.72 -7.48
C SER A 34 4.88 -2.02 -6.61
N TYR A 35 4.05 -2.97 -7.04
CA TYR A 35 2.91 -3.45 -6.26
C TYR A 35 3.34 -4.12 -4.95
N ALA A 36 4.37 -4.98 -4.99
CA ALA A 36 4.91 -5.64 -3.80
C ALA A 36 5.50 -4.63 -2.80
N ILE A 37 6.25 -3.63 -3.30
CA ILE A 37 6.79 -2.55 -2.48
C ILE A 37 5.66 -1.76 -1.83
N SER A 38 4.61 -1.41 -2.59
CA SER A 38 3.45 -0.68 -2.09
C SER A 38 2.75 -1.41 -0.92
N ILE A 39 2.57 -2.73 -1.05
CA ILE A 39 2.00 -3.56 0.02
C ILE A 39 2.90 -3.57 1.26
N ARG A 40 4.22 -3.65 1.09
CA ARG A 40 5.16 -3.63 2.23
C ARG A 40 5.26 -2.28 2.92
N LEU A 41 5.12 -1.19 2.18
CA LEU A 41 5.19 0.17 2.73
C LEU A 41 3.90 0.55 3.46
N HIS A 42 2.76 0.07 2.96
CA HIS A 42 1.43 0.33 3.54
C HIS A 42 0.73 -0.98 3.96
N PRO A 43 1.30 -1.70 4.96
CA PRO A 43 0.77 -2.99 5.42
C PRO A 43 -0.51 -2.84 6.24
N TYR A 44 -0.78 -1.63 6.75
CA TYR A 44 -1.89 -1.35 7.65
C TYR A 44 -3.11 -0.80 6.92
N ARG A 45 -4.29 -1.13 7.43
CA ARG A 45 -5.59 -0.58 7.03
C ARG A 45 -6.27 0.08 8.21
N PRO A 46 -7.21 0.98 7.94
CA PRO A 46 -8.05 1.56 8.97
C PRO A 46 -8.83 0.46 9.69
N CYS A 47 -8.79 0.47 11.03
CA CYS A 47 -9.63 -0.44 11.80
C CYS A 47 -11.10 -0.07 11.58
N ARG A 48 -11.89 -1.00 11.01
CA ARG A 48 -13.31 -0.76 10.66
C ARG A 48 -14.21 -0.54 11.88
N ARG A 49 -13.75 -0.87 13.09
CA ARG A 49 -14.53 -0.75 14.32
C ARG A 49 -14.44 0.64 14.92
N CYS A 50 -13.25 1.24 14.96
CA CYS A 50 -13.02 2.56 15.54
C CYS A 50 -12.78 3.66 14.51
N GLY A 51 -12.73 3.33 13.20
CA GLY A 51 -12.50 4.29 12.12
C GLY A 51 -11.19 5.05 12.31
N GLU A 52 -10.09 4.31 12.46
CA GLU A 52 -8.72 4.87 12.65
C GLU A 52 -8.45 5.56 13.99
N SER A 53 -9.47 5.90 14.76
CA SER A 53 -9.26 6.65 16.01
C SER A 53 -8.49 5.86 17.08
N GLY A 54 -8.49 4.52 17.01
CA GLY A 54 -7.95 3.63 18.04
C GLY A 54 -8.77 3.58 19.34
N LYS A 55 -9.75 4.48 19.47
CA LYS A 55 -10.45 4.78 20.71
C LYS A 55 -11.96 4.85 20.46
N HIS A 56 -12.76 4.54 21.47
CA HIS A 56 -14.19 4.80 21.49
C HIS A 56 -14.49 5.83 22.57
N ARG A 57 -15.06 6.97 22.17
CA ARG A 57 -15.56 8.00 23.11
C ARG A 57 -17.04 7.76 23.40
N GLY A 58 -17.44 8.03 24.63
CA GLY A 58 -18.87 8.07 24.99
C GLY A 58 -19.50 9.38 24.52
N ALA A 59 -20.80 9.36 24.24
CA ALA A 59 -21.54 10.56 23.84
C ALA A 59 -21.71 11.58 24.99
N ILE A 60 -21.74 11.09 26.24
CA ILE A 60 -22.01 11.91 27.44
C ILE A 60 -20.72 12.46 28.06
N PHE A 61 -19.67 11.63 28.13
CA PHE A 61 -18.37 12.02 28.70
C PHE A 61 -17.31 12.05 27.61
N THR A 62 -17.16 13.21 26.96
CA THR A 62 -16.24 13.40 25.82
C THR A 62 -14.76 13.32 26.20
N ARG A 63 -14.43 13.52 27.48
CA ARG A 63 -13.07 13.38 28.03
C ARG A 63 -12.68 11.94 28.39
N SER A 64 -13.63 11.03 28.53
CA SER A 64 -13.35 9.62 28.82
C SER A 64 -13.43 8.78 27.55
N PHE A 65 -12.41 7.98 27.31
CA PHE A 65 -12.34 7.07 26.17
C PHE A 65 -11.87 5.69 26.62
N ARG A 66 -12.29 4.66 25.88
CA ARG A 66 -11.76 3.31 26.00
C ARG A 66 -10.99 2.94 24.75
N ASP A 67 -9.93 2.17 24.89
CA ASP A 67 -9.22 1.65 23.74
C ASP A 67 -10.07 0.65 22.96
N CYS A 68 -9.93 0.68 21.64
CA CYS A 68 -10.62 -0.28 20.79
C CYS A 68 -10.02 -1.66 21.01
N ARG A 69 -10.80 -2.58 21.58
CA ARG A 69 -10.40 -3.97 21.85
C ARG A 69 -9.99 -4.76 20.59
N ARG A 70 -10.45 -4.34 19.41
CA ARG A 70 -10.16 -5.04 18.15
C ARG A 70 -8.75 -4.75 17.62
N CYS A 71 -8.31 -3.49 17.71
CA CYS A 71 -6.96 -3.09 17.26
C CYS A 71 -5.99 -2.81 18.43
N GLY A 72 -6.43 -3.04 19.67
CA GLY A 72 -5.62 -2.80 20.87
C GLY A 72 -5.21 -1.34 21.06
N GLY A 73 -6.05 -0.38 20.64
CA GLY A 73 -5.74 1.05 20.74
C GLY A 73 -4.94 1.65 19.58
N THR A 74 -4.45 0.83 18.64
CA THR A 74 -3.56 1.31 17.57
C THR A 74 -4.26 2.03 16.42
N GLY A 75 -5.59 1.88 16.29
CA GLY A 75 -6.38 2.45 15.20
C GLY A 75 -6.20 1.75 13.84
N ARG A 76 -5.31 0.77 13.76
CA ARG A 76 -4.92 0.10 12.51
C ARG A 76 -5.02 -1.41 12.61
N GLU A 77 -5.30 -2.05 11.49
CA GLU A 77 -5.40 -3.51 11.33
C GLU A 77 -4.47 -3.94 10.17
N LEU A 78 -3.82 -5.10 10.28
CA LEU A 78 -2.98 -5.61 9.19
C LEU A 78 -3.87 -6.01 8.00
N ARG A 79 -3.42 -5.69 6.78
CA ARG A 79 -4.04 -6.19 5.55
C ARG A 79 -3.95 -7.71 5.50
N LEU A 80 -4.94 -8.36 4.88
CA LEU A 80 -4.76 -9.70 4.36
C LEU A 80 -3.51 -9.70 3.47
N PHE A 81 -2.57 -10.61 3.75
CA PHE A 81 -1.23 -10.74 3.14
C PHE A 81 -0.14 -9.74 3.58
N ALA A 82 -0.43 -8.82 4.51
CA ALA A 82 0.62 -8.04 5.16
C ALA A 82 1.22 -8.84 6.33
N ARG A 83 2.55 -8.98 6.36
CA ARG A 83 3.26 -9.53 7.51
C ARG A 83 3.44 -8.46 8.58
N GLU A 84 3.15 -8.80 9.83
CA GLU A 84 3.74 -8.10 10.97
C GLU A 84 5.25 -8.33 10.91
N ARG A 85 6.01 -7.25 11.08
CA ARG A 85 7.46 -7.19 10.95
C ARG A 85 8.05 -6.88 12.31
#